data_AF-A0AAN8WKR3-F1
#
_entry.id   AF-A0AAN8WKR3-F1
#
_cell.length_a   1.000
_cell.length_b   1.000
_cell.length_c   1.000
_cell.angle_alpha   90.00
_cell.angle_beta   90.00
_cell.angle_gamma   90.00
#
_symmetry.space_group_name_H-M   'P 1'
#
loop_
_entity.id
_entity.type
_entity.pdbx_description
1 polymer ?
#
loop_
_entity_poly.entity_id
_entity_poly.type
_entity_poly.pdbx_seq_one_letter_code
_entity_poly.pdbx_strand_id
1 'polypeptide(L)'
;AKVLKTFRARVHAFTRSAPSEENRCEHIDKYWHTGELAEFLQNIDYIINIMPSTPTTKGMLGGDIFKNAKKDAVFVNVGRGDVISERDIVRSLDLGWISAAILDVFVHEPLPVDSPLWQHPKVVITPHAAGVSRAEDVAHTFLFNYKRYVSGAPLMYVVDFSAGY
;
A
#
# COMPACT_ATOMS: atom_id res chain seq x y z
N ALA A 1 1.80 -8.68 -6.89
CA ALA A 1 2.99 -9.48 -7.27
C ALA A 1 2.73 -10.41 -8.45
N LYS A 2 1.89 -11.45 -8.31
CA LYS A 2 1.58 -12.44 -9.37
C LYS A 2 1.25 -11.83 -10.73
N VAL A 3 0.30 -10.88 -10.76
CA VAL A 3 -0.12 -10.21 -12.01
C VAL A 3 1.04 -9.44 -12.65
N LEU A 4 1.86 -8.74 -11.85
CA LEU A 4 3.03 -8.00 -12.36
C LEU A 4 4.07 -8.93 -13.00
N LYS A 5 4.21 -10.15 -12.49
CA LYS A 5 5.09 -11.17 -13.09
C LYS A 5 4.65 -11.57 -14.50
N THR A 6 3.34 -11.53 -14.81
CA THR A 6 2.84 -11.77 -16.18
C THR A 6 3.40 -10.75 -17.18
N PHE A 7 3.70 -9.53 -16.73
CA PHE A 7 4.37 -8.49 -17.50
C PHE A 7 5.89 -8.53 -17.43
N ARG A 8 6.47 -9.61 -16.88
CA ARG A 8 7.91 -9.79 -16.66
C ARG A 8 8.55 -8.71 -15.78
N ALA A 9 7.76 -8.06 -14.93
CA ALA A 9 8.29 -7.10 -13.97
C ALA A 9 9.19 -7.80 -12.93
N ARG A 10 10.23 -7.08 -12.48
CA ARG A 10 10.93 -7.42 -11.24
C ARG A 10 10.11 -6.86 -10.07
N VAL A 11 9.79 -7.70 -9.10
CA VAL A 11 8.88 -7.37 -8.00
C VAL A 11 9.64 -7.47 -6.69
N HIS A 12 9.84 -6.33 -6.04
CA HIS A 12 10.38 -6.27 -4.69
C HIS A 12 9.23 -6.05 -3.69
N ALA A 13 9.30 -6.69 -2.53
CA ALA A 13 8.38 -6.45 -1.42
C ALA A 13 9.08 -5.70 -0.30
N PHE A 14 8.39 -4.74 0.30
CA PHE A 14 8.82 -4.09 1.51
C PHE A 14 7.89 -4.50 2.65
N THR A 15 8.42 -5.10 3.71
CA THR A 15 7.66 -5.64 4.85
C THR A 15 8.32 -5.31 6.17
N ARG A 16 7.56 -5.23 7.27
CA ARG A 16 8.12 -4.93 8.60
C ARG A 16 9.26 -5.89 9.01
N SER A 17 9.10 -7.17 8.69
CA SER A 17 10.06 -8.24 8.97
C SER A 17 10.05 -9.26 7.84
N ALA A 18 11.06 -10.12 7.79
CA ALA A 18 11.10 -11.25 6.86
C ALA A 18 9.85 -12.13 7.04
N PRO A 19 9.21 -12.56 5.93
CA PRO A 19 8.10 -13.51 6.02
C PRO A 19 8.62 -14.86 6.53
N SER A 20 7.78 -15.61 7.24
CA SER A 20 8.01 -17.03 7.47
C SER A 20 8.01 -17.80 6.13
N GLU A 21 8.60 -19.00 6.10
CA GLU A 21 8.63 -19.85 4.89
C GLU A 21 7.23 -20.06 4.30
N GLU A 22 6.23 -20.32 5.15
CA GLU A 22 4.84 -20.50 4.74
C GLU A 22 4.20 -19.25 4.11
N ASN A 23 4.70 -18.06 4.48
CA ASN A 23 4.20 -16.78 3.99
C ASN A 23 5.08 -16.19 2.87
N ARG A 24 6.13 -16.89 2.43
CA ARG A 24 6.95 -16.44 1.30
C ARG A 24 6.14 -16.55 0.01
N CYS A 25 6.03 -15.44 -0.70
CA CYS A 25 5.46 -15.43 -2.04
C CYS A 25 6.54 -15.68 -3.10
N GLU A 26 6.36 -16.71 -3.93
CA GLU A 26 7.25 -17.05 -5.06
C GLU A 26 7.36 -15.95 -6.13
N HIS A 27 6.40 -15.02 -6.16
CA HIS A 27 6.37 -13.92 -7.12
C HIS A 27 7.13 -12.66 -6.64
N ILE A 28 7.81 -12.73 -5.50
CA ILE A 28 8.66 -11.67 -4.98
C ILE A 28 10.13 -12.06 -5.20
N ASP A 29 10.88 -11.20 -5.90
CA ASP A 29 12.29 -11.40 -6.21
C ASP A 29 13.21 -11.03 -5.04
N LYS A 30 12.83 -10.00 -4.28
CA LYS A 30 13.61 -9.52 -3.13
C LYS A 30 12.68 -8.93 -2.07
N TYR A 31 12.96 -9.26 -0.81
CA TYR A 31 12.33 -8.63 0.35
C TYR A 31 13.26 -7.56 0.91
N TRP A 32 12.65 -6.49 1.39
CA TRP A 32 13.26 -5.34 2.05
C TRP A 32 12.49 -5.05 3.33
N HIS A 33 13.16 -4.48 4.32
CA HIS A 33 12.62 -4.28 5.65
C HIS A 33 12.74 -2.85 6.15
N THR A 34 12.13 -2.56 7.30
CA THR A 34 11.98 -1.20 7.86
C THR A 34 13.28 -0.37 7.83
N GLY A 35 14.43 -0.98 8.09
CA GLY A 35 15.74 -0.31 8.07
C GLY A 35 16.30 0.00 6.68
N GLU A 36 15.67 -0.49 5.62
CA GLU A 36 16.17 -0.46 4.24
C GLU A 36 15.28 0.39 3.31
N LEU A 37 14.33 1.16 3.85
CA LEU A 37 13.36 1.92 3.05
C LEU A 37 14.02 2.86 2.04
N ALA A 38 15.06 3.59 2.45
CA ALA A 38 15.76 4.51 1.54
C ALA A 38 16.44 3.77 0.38
N GLU A 39 17.10 2.64 0.65
CA GLU A 39 17.75 1.82 -0.40
C GLU A 39 16.71 1.12 -1.30
N PHE A 40 15.61 0.66 -0.71
CA PHE A 40 14.48 0.12 -1.45
C PHE A 40 14.02 1.13 -2.51
N LEU A 41 13.74 2.38 -2.11
CA LEU A 41 13.21 3.41 -3.01
C LEU A 41 14.13 3.74 -4.20
N GLN A 42 15.45 3.60 -4.06
CA GLN A 42 16.42 3.88 -5.13
C GLN A 42 16.29 2.92 -6.32
N ASN A 43 15.65 1.77 -6.12
CA ASN A 43 15.63 0.66 -7.06
C ASN A 43 14.25 0.38 -7.67
N ILE A 44 13.25 1.25 -7.44
CA ILE A 44 11.85 0.97 -7.73
C ILE A 44 11.28 1.99 -8.70
N ASP A 45 10.80 1.50 -9.84
CA ASP A 45 10.12 2.30 -10.87
C ASP A 45 8.68 2.66 -10.47
N TYR A 46 7.97 1.72 -9.83
CA TYR A 46 6.59 1.88 -9.38
C TYR A 46 6.48 1.51 -7.90
N ILE A 47 6.28 2.51 -7.05
CA ILE A 47 6.18 2.36 -5.60
C ILE A 47 4.71 2.20 -5.26
N ILE A 48 4.28 0.95 -5.01
CA ILE A 48 2.87 0.63 -4.77
C ILE A 48 2.65 0.39 -3.27
N ASN A 49 1.97 1.32 -2.59
CA ASN A 49 1.56 1.14 -1.21
C ASN A 49 0.26 0.33 -1.11
N ILE A 50 0.36 -0.80 -0.41
CA ILE A 50 -0.76 -1.69 -0.03
C ILE A 50 -0.72 -1.99 1.48
N MET A 51 0.01 -1.19 2.27
CA MET A 51 0.17 -1.42 3.71
C MET A 51 -1.10 -1.05 4.49
N PRO A 52 -1.39 -1.73 5.61
CA PRO A 52 -2.44 -1.32 6.53
C PRO A 52 -2.10 0.01 7.22
N SER A 53 -3.11 0.74 7.69
CA SER A 53 -2.91 1.87 8.61
C SER A 53 -2.66 1.35 10.01
N THR A 54 -1.45 1.55 10.51
CA THR A 54 -1.02 1.19 11.86
C THR A 54 -0.16 2.33 12.42
N PRO A 55 0.08 2.39 13.73
CA PRO A 55 0.99 3.39 14.31
C PRO A 55 2.39 3.41 13.65
N THR A 56 2.86 2.28 13.10
CA THR A 56 4.18 2.19 12.47
C THR A 56 4.20 2.58 10.98
N THR A 57 3.04 2.60 10.30
CA THR A 57 2.96 2.96 8.87
C THR A 57 2.49 4.40 8.66
N LYS A 58 1.81 5.01 9.65
CA LYS A 58 1.38 6.40 9.60
C LYS A 58 2.56 7.35 9.39
N GLY A 59 2.49 8.14 8.32
CA GLY A 59 3.54 9.09 7.93
C GLY A 59 4.86 8.44 7.51
N MET A 60 4.91 7.11 7.35
CA MET A 60 6.14 6.38 6.99
C MET A 60 6.75 6.85 5.67
N LEU A 61 5.92 7.27 4.72
CA LEU A 61 6.33 7.81 3.44
C LEU A 61 6.37 9.36 3.41
N GLY A 62 6.28 10.01 4.58
CA GLY A 62 6.26 11.48 4.71
C GLY A 62 7.61 12.17 4.58
N GLY A 63 7.57 13.50 4.67
CA GLY A 63 8.75 14.36 4.66
C GLY A 63 9.52 14.29 3.34
N ASP A 64 10.81 13.96 3.44
CA ASP A 64 11.75 14.01 2.33
C ASP A 64 12.18 12.62 1.83
N ILE A 65 11.50 11.54 2.25
CA ILE A 65 11.94 10.17 1.97
C ILE A 65 12.03 9.87 0.47
N PHE A 66 11.13 10.46 -0.33
CA PHE A 66 11.13 10.31 -1.78
C PHE A 66 12.33 10.97 -2.48
N LYS A 67 13.16 11.77 -1.80
CA LYS A 67 14.48 12.17 -2.34
C LYS A 67 15.35 10.96 -2.73
N ASN A 68 15.12 9.83 -2.08
CA ASN A 68 15.82 8.57 -2.35
C ASN A 68 15.16 7.75 -3.46
N ALA A 69 14.01 8.17 -4.00
CA ALA A 69 13.35 7.44 -5.06
C ALA A 69 14.23 7.41 -6.31
N LYS A 70 14.14 6.30 -7.03
CA LYS A 70 14.67 6.22 -8.40
C LYS A 70 14.11 7.40 -9.20
N LYS A 71 14.96 8.01 -10.02
CA LYS A 71 14.52 9.06 -10.95
C LYS A 71 13.32 8.56 -11.77
N ASP A 72 12.32 9.43 -11.88
CA ASP A 72 11.07 9.20 -12.62
C ASP A 72 10.14 8.12 -12.02
N ALA A 73 10.35 7.71 -10.76
CA ALA A 73 9.47 6.74 -10.10
C ALA A 73 8.02 7.25 -9.96
N VAL A 74 7.06 6.34 -10.10
CA VAL A 74 5.63 6.61 -9.92
C VAL A 74 5.18 6.09 -8.56
N PHE A 75 4.51 6.92 -7.78
CA PHE A 75 3.88 6.52 -6.53
C PHE A 75 2.43 6.08 -6.77
N VAL A 76 2.02 4.94 -6.22
CA VAL A 76 0.65 4.43 -6.28
C VAL A 76 0.20 4.12 -4.86
N ASN A 77 -0.90 4.72 -4.40
CA ASN A 77 -1.46 4.43 -3.09
C ASN A 77 -2.86 3.83 -3.19
N VAL A 78 -2.96 2.55 -2.85
CA VAL A 78 -4.21 1.78 -2.74
C VAL A 78 -4.35 1.11 -1.36
N GLY A 79 -3.53 1.54 -0.39
CA GLY A 79 -3.54 1.05 0.99
C GLY A 79 -4.43 1.94 1.87
N ARG A 80 -3.80 2.87 2.60
CA ARG A 80 -4.47 3.91 3.39
C ARG A 80 -3.81 5.26 3.15
N GLY A 81 -4.60 6.33 3.21
CA GLY A 81 -4.14 7.68 2.89
C GLY A 81 -3.16 8.27 3.89
N ASP A 82 -3.08 7.74 5.11
CA ASP A 82 -2.25 8.25 6.19
C ASP A 82 -0.79 7.77 6.17
N VAL A 83 -0.39 7.00 5.16
CA VAL A 83 1.03 6.61 4.97
C VAL A 83 1.91 7.82 4.61
N ILE A 84 1.34 8.83 3.97
CA ILE A 84 2.01 10.08 3.55
C ILE A 84 0.99 11.23 3.58
N SER A 85 1.42 12.42 3.99
CA SER A 85 0.55 13.61 3.92
C SER A 85 0.36 14.09 2.48
N GLU A 86 -0.82 14.62 2.16
CA GLU A 86 -1.10 15.20 0.84
C GLU A 86 -0.11 16.33 0.49
N ARG A 87 0.33 17.10 1.50
CA ARG A 87 1.37 18.13 1.35
C ARG A 87 2.70 17.55 0.89
N ASP A 88 3.11 16.42 1.45
CA ASP A 88 4.38 15.78 1.10
C ASP A 88 4.30 15.12 -0.28
N ILE A 89 3.11 14.63 -0.69
CA ILE A 89 2.87 14.17 -2.07
C ILE A 89 3.12 15.33 -3.06
N VAL A 90 2.44 16.46 -2.86
CA VAL A 90 2.57 17.65 -3.74
C VAL A 90 4.03 18.10 -3.79
N ARG A 91 4.68 18.26 -2.63
CA ARG A 91 6.09 18.64 -2.54
C ARG A 91 7.00 17.69 -3.32
N SER A 92 6.76 16.37 -3.22
CA SER A 92 7.58 15.37 -3.90
C SER A 92 7.42 15.43 -5.43
N LEU A 93 6.24 15.78 -5.92
CA LEU A 93 5.94 15.96 -7.35
C LEU A 93 6.51 17.27 -7.90
N ASP A 94 6.41 18.35 -7.14
CA ASP A 94 6.93 19.68 -7.49
C ASP A 94 8.45 19.69 -7.55
N LEU A 95 9.11 19.04 -6.58
CA LEU A 95 10.56 18.89 -6.55
C LEU A 95 11.08 17.80 -7.50
N GLY A 96 10.19 17.09 -8.19
CA GLY A 96 10.55 16.07 -9.18
C GLY A 96 11.20 14.81 -8.58
N TRP A 97 10.96 14.53 -7.31
CA TRP A 97 11.43 13.29 -6.66
C TRP A 97 10.66 12.07 -7.16
N ILE A 98 9.40 12.26 -7.50
CA ILE A 98 8.56 11.28 -8.21
C ILE A 98 7.94 11.94 -9.44
N SER A 99 7.70 11.15 -10.49
CA SER A 99 7.17 11.63 -11.77
C SER A 99 5.65 11.77 -11.78
N ALA A 100 4.94 10.94 -11.01
CA ALA A 100 3.49 10.94 -10.90
C ALA A 100 3.02 10.28 -9.61
N ALA A 101 1.76 10.57 -9.22
CA ALA A 101 1.06 9.91 -8.13
C ALA A 101 -0.32 9.41 -8.59
N ILE A 102 -0.64 8.15 -8.31
CA ILE A 102 -1.95 7.54 -8.52
C ILE A 102 -2.53 7.22 -7.15
N LEU A 103 -3.62 7.89 -6.78
CA LEU A 103 -4.14 7.92 -5.41
C LEU A 103 -5.59 7.44 -5.37
N ASP A 104 -5.83 6.34 -4.66
CA ASP A 104 -7.18 5.85 -4.39
C ASP A 104 -7.69 6.23 -2.99
N VAL A 105 -6.78 6.59 -2.08
CA VAL A 105 -7.06 6.78 -0.65
C VAL A 105 -6.43 8.07 -0.13
N PHE A 106 -7.10 8.72 0.82
CA PHE A 106 -6.73 10.04 1.36
C PHE A 106 -6.82 10.06 2.88
N VAL A 107 -6.22 11.08 3.52
CA VAL A 107 -6.30 11.21 4.99
C VAL A 107 -7.73 11.53 5.42
N HIS A 108 -8.39 12.39 4.66
CA HIS A 108 -9.79 12.74 4.83
C HIS A 108 -10.56 12.32 3.59
N GLU A 109 -11.62 11.54 3.79
CA GLU A 109 -12.45 11.01 2.72
C GLU A 109 -13.92 11.37 2.95
N PRO A 110 -14.64 11.89 1.93
CA PRO A 110 -14.15 12.23 0.58
C PRO A 110 -13.05 13.30 0.60
N LEU A 111 -12.15 13.25 -0.40
CA LEU A 111 -11.06 14.23 -0.51
C LEU A 111 -11.65 15.65 -0.53
N PRO A 112 -11.20 16.58 0.34
CA PRO A 112 -11.70 17.94 0.38
C PRO A 112 -11.66 18.60 -1.00
N VAL A 113 -12.72 19.33 -1.34
CA VAL A 113 -12.89 19.95 -2.67
C VAL A 113 -11.83 21.01 -2.99
N ASP A 114 -11.21 21.58 -1.94
CA ASP A 114 -10.13 22.55 -2.00
C ASP A 114 -8.73 21.90 -1.99
N SER A 115 -8.64 20.56 -1.97
CA SER A 115 -7.34 19.88 -2.02
C SER A 115 -6.61 20.19 -3.32
N PRO A 116 -5.32 20.57 -3.27
CA PRO A 116 -4.52 20.85 -4.46
C PRO A 116 -4.32 19.61 -5.35
N LEU A 117 -4.51 18.41 -4.80
CA LEU A 117 -4.38 17.16 -5.55
C LEU A 117 -5.37 17.06 -6.71
N TRP A 118 -6.55 17.68 -6.62
CA TRP A 118 -7.54 17.70 -7.70
C TRP A 118 -7.02 18.35 -8.98
N GLN A 119 -6.19 19.38 -8.87
CA GLN A 119 -5.71 20.19 -10.00
C GLN A 119 -4.26 19.87 -10.38
N HIS A 120 -3.58 19.03 -9.59
CA HIS A 120 -2.17 18.76 -9.81
C HIS A 120 -1.98 17.90 -11.09
N PRO A 121 -1.24 18.36 -12.12
CA PRO A 121 -1.23 17.73 -13.44
C PRO A 121 -0.57 16.34 -13.48
N LYS A 122 0.19 15.99 -12.44
CA LYS A 122 0.85 14.69 -12.27
C LYS A 122 0.11 13.74 -11.31
N VAL A 123 -1.12 14.08 -10.92
CA VAL A 123 -1.92 13.28 -9.99
C VAL A 123 -3.12 12.66 -10.72
N VAL A 124 -3.37 11.39 -10.45
CA VAL A 124 -4.61 10.69 -10.84
C VAL A 124 -5.33 10.24 -9.58
N ILE A 125 -6.64 10.52 -9.49
CA ILE A 125 -7.46 10.23 -8.32
C ILE A 125 -8.54 9.20 -8.66
N THR A 126 -8.72 8.22 -7.79
CA THR A 126 -9.89 7.33 -7.75
C THR A 126 -10.54 7.37 -6.35
N PRO A 127 -11.87 7.15 -6.23
CA PRO A 127 -12.60 7.41 -4.99
C PRO A 127 -12.68 6.15 -4.09
N HIS A 128 -11.55 5.69 -3.55
CA HIS A 128 -11.45 4.52 -2.65
C HIS A 128 -12.15 3.28 -3.23
N ALA A 129 -11.80 2.93 -4.47
CA ALA A 129 -12.44 1.90 -5.27
C ALA A 129 -11.47 0.83 -5.80
N ALA A 130 -10.19 0.83 -5.39
CA ALA A 130 -9.20 -0.12 -5.89
C ALA A 130 -9.46 -1.57 -5.44
N GLY A 131 -10.17 -1.77 -4.32
CA GLY A 131 -10.39 -3.08 -3.70
C GLY A 131 -11.81 -3.26 -3.17
N VAL A 132 -12.83 -2.97 -3.99
CA VAL A 132 -14.24 -3.06 -3.58
C VAL A 132 -14.60 -4.48 -3.12
N SER A 133 -15.21 -4.59 -1.95
CA SER A 133 -15.73 -5.85 -1.44
C SER A 133 -17.02 -6.25 -2.16
N ARG A 134 -17.06 -7.49 -2.65
CA ARG A 134 -18.27 -8.07 -3.25
C ARG A 134 -19.07 -8.78 -2.17
N ALA A 135 -20.38 -8.52 -2.12
CA ALA A 135 -21.25 -9.06 -1.08
C ALA A 135 -21.21 -10.59 -1.02
N GLU A 136 -21.10 -11.25 -2.18
CA GLU A 136 -21.02 -12.72 -2.26
C GLU A 136 -19.72 -13.26 -1.63
N ASP A 137 -18.59 -12.62 -1.87
CA ASP A 137 -17.29 -13.02 -1.34
C ASP A 137 -17.23 -12.84 0.19
N VAL A 138 -17.82 -11.74 0.69
CA VAL A 138 -17.97 -11.48 2.13
C VAL A 138 -18.87 -12.53 2.78
N ALA A 139 -20.04 -12.81 2.20
CA ALA A 139 -20.97 -13.79 2.71
C ALA A 139 -20.35 -15.20 2.74
N HIS A 140 -19.61 -15.58 1.69
CA HIS A 140 -18.88 -16.84 1.65
C HIS A 140 -17.83 -16.94 2.76
N THR A 141 -17.01 -15.89 2.93
CA THR A 141 -15.97 -15.86 3.99
C THR A 141 -16.58 -15.92 5.38
N PHE A 142 -17.70 -15.22 5.60
CA PHE A 142 -18.44 -15.26 6.86
C PHE A 142 -18.99 -16.66 7.13
N LEU A 143 -19.73 -17.27 6.18
CA LEU A 143 -20.31 -18.60 6.36
C LEU A 143 -19.24 -19.68 6.58
N PHE A 144 -18.10 -19.56 5.90
CA PHE A 144 -16.96 -20.44 6.11
C PHE A 144 -16.44 -20.37 7.55
N ASN A 145 -16.22 -19.17 8.08
CA ASN A 145 -15.80 -18.98 9.47
C ASN A 145 -16.89 -19.33 10.50
N TYR A 146 -18.16 -19.06 10.19
CA TYR A 146 -19.29 -19.42 11.05
C TYR A 146 -19.37 -20.93 11.29
N LYS A 147 -19.21 -21.75 10.23
CA LYS A 147 -19.17 -23.21 10.37
C LYS A 147 -18.03 -23.67 11.28
N ARG A 148 -16.85 -23.04 11.16
CA ARG A 148 -15.69 -23.33 12.01
C ARG A 148 -15.95 -22.93 13.46
N TYR A 149 -16.54 -21.77 13.68
CA TYR A 149 -16.93 -21.28 15.00
C TYR A 149 -17.88 -22.27 15.71
N VAL A 150 -18.96 -22.68 15.04
CA VAL A 150 -19.96 -23.60 15.62
C VAL A 150 -19.35 -24.98 15.92
N SER A 151 -18.38 -25.43 15.13
CA SER A 151 -17.70 -26.71 15.36
C SER A 151 -16.50 -26.62 16.32
N GLY A 152 -16.23 -25.47 16.93
CA GLY A 152 -15.06 -25.26 17.79
C GLY A 152 -13.70 -25.30 17.07
N ALA A 153 -13.68 -25.17 15.73
CA ALA A 153 -12.45 -25.12 14.95
C ALA A 153 -11.85 -23.70 14.92
N PRO A 154 -10.52 -23.54 14.80
CA PRO A 154 -9.88 -22.23 14.74
C PRO A 154 -10.39 -21.40 13.56
N LEU A 155 -10.68 -20.12 13.78
CA LEU A 155 -11.07 -19.19 12.72
C LEU A 155 -9.90 -18.92 11.75
N MET A 156 -10.23 -18.57 10.52
CA MET A 156 -9.26 -18.14 9.51
C MET A 156 -9.24 -16.61 9.42
N TYR A 157 -8.08 -16.05 9.09
CA TYR A 157 -7.86 -14.61 8.89
C TYR A 157 -8.09 -13.77 10.16
N VAL A 158 -7.71 -14.30 11.32
CA VAL A 158 -7.85 -13.61 12.60
C VAL A 158 -6.87 -12.43 12.66
N VAL A 159 -7.40 -11.24 12.97
CA VAL A 159 -6.63 -10.01 13.17
C VAL A 159 -5.87 -10.08 14.48
N ASP A 160 -4.59 -9.67 14.47
CA ASP A 160 -3.85 -9.42 15.70
C ASP A 160 -4.07 -7.97 16.13
N PHE A 161 -4.95 -7.76 17.11
CA PHE A 161 -5.26 -6.44 17.64
C PHE A 161 -4.06 -5.72 18.28
N SER A 162 -3.03 -6.46 18.72
CA SER A 162 -1.80 -5.85 19.24
C SER A 162 -0.92 -5.33 18.10
N ALA A 163 -0.87 -6.05 16.98
CA ALA A 163 -0.16 -5.61 15.78
C ALA A 163 -0.94 -4.54 14.99
N GLY A 164 -2.27 -4.50 15.14
CA GLY A 164 -3.17 -3.56 14.50
C GLY A 164 -3.62 -3.98 13.09
N TYR A 165 -3.39 -5.23 12.69
CA TYR A 165 -3.81 -5.80 11.40
C TYR A 165 -3.84 -7.34 11.40
#